data_AF-A0A972P0T9-F1
#
_entry.id   AF-A0A972P0T9-F1
#
_cell.length_a   1.000
_cell.length_b   1.000
_cell.length_c   1.000
_cell.angle_alpha   90.00
_cell.angle_beta   90.00
_cell.angle_gamma   90.00
#
_symmetry.space_group_name_H-M   'P 1'
#
loop_
_entity.id
_entity.type
_entity.pdbx_description
1 polymer ?
#
loop_
_entity_poly.entity_id
_entity_poly.type
_entity_poly.pdbx_seq_one_letter_code
_entity_poly.pdbx_strand_id
1 'polypeptide(L)'
;MAAYGCNWAGNSQHDGSKGVVIYADNAHLRGPIAMTLGPNGHLFVANGDAVNADPKQPSEIVEFTPQARFVARLSIDPAPDGVFRIAFAQPQHEFVRFAAVDDNTNTVSVWTLPFENAGQ
;
A
#
# COMPACT_ATOMS: atom_id res chain seq x y z
N MET A 1 12.51 -4.23 3.86
CA MET A 1 11.95 -5.48 3.31
C MET A 1 11.87 -5.40 1.79
N ALA A 2 11.26 -6.39 1.12
CA ALA A 2 10.99 -6.36 -0.32
C ALA A 2 9.57 -6.85 -0.63
N ALA A 3 8.94 -6.26 -1.65
CA ALA A 3 7.71 -6.73 -2.26
C ALA A 3 8.02 -7.52 -3.53
N TYR A 4 7.26 -8.59 -3.76
CA TYR A 4 7.44 -9.51 -4.86
C TYR A 4 6.23 -9.48 -5.78
N GLY A 5 6.47 -9.44 -7.09
CA GLY A 5 5.47 -9.59 -8.13
C GLY A 5 5.45 -11.02 -8.65
N CYS A 6 4.26 -11.53 -8.94
CA CYS A 6 4.05 -12.80 -9.61
C CYS A 6 3.18 -12.58 -10.84
N ASN A 7 3.65 -13.01 -12.00
CA ASN A 7 2.87 -12.95 -13.22
C ASN A 7 1.68 -13.91 -13.12
N TRP A 8 0.50 -13.47 -13.56
CA TRP A 8 -0.73 -14.28 -13.57
C TRP A 8 -1.23 -14.71 -12.19
N ALA A 9 -0.83 -14.02 -11.12
CA ALA A 9 -1.21 -14.36 -9.75
C ALA A 9 -2.74 -14.52 -9.55
N GLY A 10 -3.57 -13.77 -10.29
CA GLY A 10 -5.03 -13.86 -10.21
C GLY A 10 -5.66 -15.09 -10.90
N ASN A 11 -4.91 -15.82 -11.73
CA ASN A 11 -5.40 -16.96 -12.51
C ASN A 11 -4.61 -18.25 -12.27
N SER A 12 -3.48 -18.18 -11.55
CA SER A 12 -2.68 -19.37 -11.27
C SER A 12 -3.40 -20.30 -10.30
N GLN A 13 -3.43 -21.59 -10.62
CA GLN A 13 -3.83 -22.67 -9.70
C GLN A 13 -2.63 -23.50 -9.22
N HIS A 14 -1.42 -23.07 -9.55
CA HIS A 14 -0.18 -23.75 -9.23
C HIS A 14 0.76 -22.82 -8.46
N ASP A 15 1.62 -23.41 -7.64
CA ASP A 15 2.71 -22.68 -6.99
C ASP A 15 3.69 -22.17 -8.06
N GLY A 16 3.83 -20.85 -8.15
CA GLY A 16 4.70 -20.16 -9.09
C GLY A 16 6.14 -20.00 -8.59
N SER A 17 6.49 -20.63 -7.47
CA SER A 17 7.70 -20.32 -6.70
C SER A 17 7.72 -18.86 -6.21
N LYS A 18 8.83 -18.47 -5.59
CA LYS A 18 9.02 -17.08 -5.16
C LYS A 18 8.95 -16.14 -6.37
N GLY A 19 8.12 -15.10 -6.28
CA GLY A 19 8.03 -14.06 -7.30
C GLY A 19 9.32 -13.25 -7.50
N VAL A 20 9.29 -12.32 -8.44
CA VAL A 20 10.41 -11.40 -8.71
C VAL A 20 10.32 -10.20 -7.77
N VAL A 21 11.46 -9.69 -7.30
CA VAL A 21 11.47 -8.44 -6.53
C VAL A 21 10.96 -7.32 -7.44
N ILE A 22 9.86 -6.67 -7.06
CA ILE A 22 9.35 -5.48 -7.75
C ILE A 22 9.67 -4.21 -6.99
N TYR A 23 9.93 -4.32 -5.69
CA TYR A 23 10.27 -3.20 -4.84
C TYR A 23 11.07 -3.65 -3.62
N ALA A 24 12.13 -2.94 -3.25
CA ALA A 24 12.91 -3.21 -2.04
C ALA A 24 13.45 -1.92 -1.44
N ASP A 25 13.03 -1.63 -0.22
CA ASP A 25 13.46 -0.44 0.52
C ASP A 25 13.31 -0.71 2.01
N ASN A 26 14.42 -0.82 2.73
CA ASN A 26 14.40 -1.04 4.17
C ASN A 26 14.06 0.24 4.97
N ALA A 27 14.17 1.42 4.34
CA ALA A 27 13.88 2.70 4.98
C ALA A 27 12.39 3.07 4.91
N HIS A 28 11.59 2.37 4.09
CA HIS A 28 10.16 2.63 3.93
C HIS A 28 9.27 1.37 3.97
N LEU A 29 9.82 0.17 3.77
CA LEU A 29 9.09 -1.09 4.00
C LEU A 29 9.43 -1.66 5.38
N ARG A 30 8.50 -1.47 6.31
CA ARG A 30 8.56 -1.86 7.72
C ARG A 30 7.48 -2.90 8.01
N GLY A 31 7.62 -4.10 7.47
CA GLY A 31 6.61 -5.14 7.61
C GLY A 31 5.42 -4.91 6.68
N PRO A 32 5.62 -4.94 5.35
CA PRO A 32 4.53 -4.80 4.40
C PRO A 32 3.55 -5.97 4.54
N ILE A 33 2.29 -5.68 4.84
CA ILE A 33 1.23 -6.68 5.05
C ILE A 33 0.07 -6.59 4.06
N ALA A 34 -0.10 -5.43 3.41
CA ALA A 34 -0.99 -5.29 2.27
C ALA A 34 -0.36 -4.39 1.20
N MET A 35 -0.71 -4.63 -0.06
CA MET A 35 -0.27 -3.82 -1.19
C MET A 35 -1.42 -3.71 -2.21
N THR A 36 -1.56 -2.54 -2.81
CA THR A 36 -2.53 -2.30 -3.88
C THR A 36 -1.96 -1.39 -4.95
N LEU A 37 -2.41 -1.57 -6.20
CA LEU A 37 -2.12 -0.67 -7.31
C LEU A 37 -3.18 0.44 -7.29
N GLY A 38 -2.73 1.68 -7.12
CA GLY A 38 -3.61 2.84 -7.20
C GLY A 38 -4.00 3.16 -8.66
N PRO A 39 -5.06 3.95 -8.86
CA PRO A 39 -5.51 4.34 -10.20
C PRO A 39 -4.51 5.24 -10.94
N ASN A 40 -3.56 5.86 -10.22
CA ASN A 40 -2.43 6.61 -10.78
C ASN A 40 -1.28 5.70 -11.25
N GLY A 41 -1.43 4.38 -11.15
CA GLY A 41 -0.41 3.40 -11.50
C GLY A 41 0.70 3.24 -10.45
N HIS A 42 0.61 3.89 -9.29
CA HIS A 42 1.57 3.72 -8.20
C HIS A 42 1.21 2.53 -7.29
N LEU A 43 2.20 2.00 -6.58
CA LEU A 43 2.04 0.97 -5.58
C LEU A 43 1.88 1.61 -4.20
N PHE A 44 0.83 1.22 -3.49
CA PHE A 44 0.58 1.64 -2.11
C PHE A 44 0.75 0.42 -1.22
N VAL A 45 1.48 0.57 -0.12
CA VAL A 45 1.84 -0.50 0.80
C VAL A 45 1.45 -0.12 2.21
N ALA A 46 0.68 -0.98 2.86
CA ALA A 46 0.42 -0.91 4.30
C ALA A 46 1.54 -1.63 5.05
N ASN A 47 2.18 -0.93 5.98
CA ASN A 47 3.15 -1.50 6.89
C ASN A 47 2.50 -1.80 8.24
N GLY A 48 2.60 -3.05 8.70
CA GLY A 48 2.20 -3.45 10.06
C GLY A 48 3.28 -3.16 11.11
N ASP A 49 4.48 -2.72 10.72
CA ASP A 49 5.55 -2.11 11.54
C ASP A 49 5.93 -2.71 12.92
N ALA A 50 5.41 -3.86 13.32
CA ALA A 50 5.71 -4.55 14.58
C ALA A 50 7.15 -5.10 14.63
N VAL A 51 7.75 -5.36 13.46
CA VAL A 51 9.08 -5.99 13.35
C VAL A 51 10.20 -4.96 13.09
N ASN A 52 9.91 -3.90 12.34
CA ASN A 52 10.90 -2.89 11.93
C ASN A 52 10.35 -1.48 12.15
N ALA A 53 9.81 -1.23 13.35
CA ALA A 53 9.14 0.01 13.70
C ALA A 53 10.05 1.24 13.56
N ASP A 54 9.48 2.35 13.11
CA ASP A 54 10.05 3.67 13.28
C ASP A 54 9.11 4.47 14.19
N PRO A 55 9.54 4.81 15.42
CA PRO A 55 8.69 5.54 16.36
C PRO A 55 8.20 6.91 15.86
N LYS A 56 8.80 7.45 14.80
CA LYS A 56 8.38 8.71 14.17
C LYS A 56 7.36 8.51 13.05
N GLN A 57 7.15 7.27 12.62
CA GLN A 57 6.30 6.90 11.48
C GLN A 57 5.52 5.61 11.77
N PRO A 58 4.67 5.61 12.82
CA PRO A 58 3.85 4.45 13.14
C PRO A 58 2.75 4.26 12.09
N SER A 59 2.34 3.01 11.87
CA SER A 59 1.12 2.66 11.13
C SER A 59 1.07 3.40 9.78
N GLU A 60 2.11 3.22 8.97
CA GLU A 60 2.29 3.97 7.73
C GLU A 60 1.78 3.22 6.48
N ILE A 61 1.07 3.95 5.65
CA ILE A 61 0.84 3.64 4.24
C ILE A 61 1.92 4.36 3.45
N VAL A 62 2.62 3.65 2.57
CA VAL A 62 3.67 4.24 1.74
C VAL A 62 3.35 4.08 0.26
N GLU A 63 3.56 5.14 -0.51
CA GLU A 63 3.37 5.20 -1.95
C GLU A 63 4.70 5.17 -2.69
N PHE A 64 4.75 4.34 -3.74
CA PHE A 64 5.89 4.18 -4.62
C PHE A 64 5.49 4.19 -6.09
N THR A 65 6.34 4.75 -6.95
CA THR A 65 6.16 4.57 -8.40
C THR A 65 6.49 3.12 -8.81
N PRO A 66 6.02 2.63 -9.98
CA PRO A 66 6.41 1.32 -10.52
C PRO A 66 7.93 1.13 -10.68
N GLN A 67 8.68 2.23 -10.77
CA GLN A 67 10.15 2.23 -10.86
C GLN A 67 10.82 2.32 -9.48
N ALA A 68 10.13 1.91 -8.42
CA ALA A 68 10.66 1.82 -7.07
C ALA A 68 11.08 3.17 -6.45
N ARG A 69 10.40 4.27 -6.79
CA ARG A 69 10.69 5.59 -6.22
C ARG A 69 9.66 5.94 -5.15
N PHE A 70 10.12 6.29 -3.95
CA PHE A 70 9.28 6.85 -2.90
C PHE A 70 8.58 8.12 -3.37
N VAL A 71 7.28 8.22 -3.11
CA VAL A 71 6.46 9.39 -3.43
C VAL A 71 6.01 10.08 -2.14
N ALA A 72 5.29 9.35 -1.28
CA ALA A 72 4.70 9.88 -0.07
C ALA A 72 4.48 8.78 0.98
N ARG A 73 4.20 9.21 2.21
CA ARG A 73 3.76 8.33 3.30
C ARG A 73 2.65 9.01 4.08
N LEU A 74 1.78 8.21 4.69
CA LEU A 74 0.69 8.65 5.55
C LEU A 74 0.59 7.70 6.75
N SER A 75 0.68 8.24 7.96
CA SER A 75 0.33 7.51 9.18
C SER A 75 -1.19 7.57 9.40
N ILE A 76 -1.81 6.44 9.72
CA ILE A 76 -3.26 6.40 10.03
C ILE A 76 -3.54 6.31 11.54
N ASP A 77 -2.58 5.84 12.33
CA ASP A 77 -2.71 5.67 13.78
C ASP A 77 -1.37 6.06 14.47
N PRO A 78 -1.39 6.77 15.61
CA PRO A 78 -0.18 7.17 16.32
C PRO A 78 0.51 6.02 17.07
N ALA A 79 -0.16 4.88 17.28
CA ALA A 79 0.45 3.66 17.80
C ALA A 79 0.90 2.76 16.63
N PRO A 80 1.92 1.91 16.83
CA PRO A 80 2.33 0.93 15.82
C PRO A 80 1.25 -0.13 15.54
N ASP A 81 1.42 -0.83 14.43
CA ASP A 81 0.66 -2.02 13.98
C ASP A 81 -0.81 -1.78 13.66
N GLY A 82 -1.20 -0.52 13.40
CA GLY A 82 -2.59 -0.12 13.12
C GLY A 82 -3.03 -0.32 11.67
N VAL A 83 -2.17 -0.12 10.66
CA VAL A 83 -2.59 -0.24 9.24
C VAL A 83 -2.65 -1.69 8.83
N PHE A 84 -3.87 -2.24 8.73
CA PHE A 84 -4.03 -3.63 8.33
C PHE A 84 -4.27 -3.83 6.82
N ARG A 85 -5.21 -3.06 6.24
CA ARG A 85 -5.61 -3.20 4.83
C ARG A 85 -5.89 -1.86 4.19
N ILE A 86 -5.68 -1.82 2.89
CA ILE A 86 -5.93 -0.65 2.04
C ILE A 86 -6.61 -1.06 0.74
N ALA A 87 -7.46 -0.19 0.19
CA ALA A 87 -8.11 -0.42 -1.10
C ALA A 87 -8.47 0.90 -1.80
N PHE A 88 -8.35 0.91 -3.12
CA PHE A 88 -8.95 1.93 -3.97
C PHE A 88 -10.25 1.41 -4.58
N ALA A 89 -11.28 2.25 -4.61
CA ALA A 89 -12.43 2.04 -5.48
C ALA A 89 -12.06 2.37 -6.94
N GLN A 90 -12.92 1.98 -7.88
CA GLN A 90 -12.81 2.49 -9.24
C GLN A 90 -13.02 4.01 -9.25
N PRO A 91 -12.20 4.77 -10.01
CA PRO A 91 -12.43 6.19 -10.19
C PRO A 91 -13.80 6.48 -10.82
N GLN A 92 -14.48 7.54 -10.34
CA GLN A 92 -15.77 8.01 -10.84
C GLN A 92 -15.79 9.54 -10.80
N HIS A 93 -16.22 10.17 -11.91
CA HIS A 93 -16.40 11.63 -12.00
C HIS A 93 -15.23 12.44 -11.43
N GLU A 94 -13.98 12.13 -11.83
CA GLU A 94 -12.76 12.83 -11.37
C GLU A 94 -12.39 12.61 -9.90
N PHE A 95 -12.98 11.61 -9.23
CA PHE A 95 -12.62 11.23 -7.87
C PHE A 95 -12.33 9.76 -7.75
N VAL A 96 -11.49 9.40 -6.77
CA VAL A 96 -11.33 8.03 -6.31
C VAL A 96 -11.55 7.97 -4.80
N ARG A 97 -12.16 6.88 -4.32
CA ARG A 97 -12.21 6.59 -2.88
C ARG A 97 -11.02 5.72 -2.51
N PHE A 98 -10.27 6.16 -1.50
CA PHE A 98 -9.21 5.38 -0.87
C PHE A 98 -9.63 5.01 0.54
N ALA A 99 -9.54 3.74 0.90
CA ALA A 99 -9.90 3.25 2.22
C ALA A 99 -8.66 2.64 2.89
N ALA A 100 -8.50 2.91 4.19
CA ALA A 100 -7.54 2.24 5.07
C ALA A 100 -8.24 1.75 6.32
N VAL A 101 -7.91 0.53 6.73
CA VAL A 101 -8.36 -0.08 7.98
C VAL A 101 -7.31 0.18 9.04
N ASP A 102 -7.78 0.77 10.14
CA ASP A 102 -7.06 0.90 11.40
C ASP A 102 -7.61 -0.17 12.36
N ASP A 103 -6.83 -1.20 12.66
CA ASP A 103 -7.27 -2.29 13.54
C ASP A 103 -7.07 -1.98 15.03
N ASN A 104 -6.16 -1.07 15.41
CA ASN A 104 -5.99 -0.57 16.77
C ASN A 104 -7.29 0.09 17.27
N THR A 105 -7.93 0.88 16.40
CA THR A 105 -9.21 1.53 16.72
C THR A 105 -10.42 0.77 16.19
N ASN A 106 -10.21 -0.28 15.37
CA ASN A 106 -11.25 -1.00 14.64
C ASN A 106 -12.14 -0.07 13.81
N THR A 107 -11.50 0.85 13.07
CA THR A 107 -12.17 1.82 12.21
C THR A 107 -11.71 1.72 10.76
N VAL A 108 -12.50 2.30 9.86
CA VAL A 108 -12.13 2.45 8.45
C VAL A 108 -12.15 3.94 8.11
N SER A 109 -10.99 4.46 7.75
CA SER A 109 -10.87 5.80 7.18
C SER A 109 -11.12 5.71 5.67
N VAL A 110 -12.03 6.53 5.16
CA VAL A 110 -12.33 6.61 3.72
C VAL A 110 -12.16 8.04 3.26
N TRP A 111 -11.22 8.25 2.35
CA TRP A 111 -10.96 9.55 1.72
C TRP A 111 -11.52 9.56 0.31
N THR A 112 -12.13 10.68 -0.06
CA THR A 112 -12.47 11.00 -1.46
C THR A 112 -11.37 11.92 -1.99
N LEU A 113 -10.56 11.40 -2.91
CA LEU A 113 -9.39 12.08 -3.45
C LEU A 113 -9.67 12.51 -4.89
N PRO A 114 -9.26 13.72 -5.30
CA PRO A 114 -9.24 14.09 -6.72
C PRO A 114 -8.42 13.08 -7.52
N PHE A 115 -8.94 12.68 -8.67
CA PHE A 115 -8.27 11.82 -9.63
C PHE A 115 -8.42 12.42 -11.03
N GLU A 116 -7.35 13.02 -11.52
CA GLU A 116 -7.25 13.38 -12.92
C GLU A 116 -6.80 12.14 -13.69
N ASN A 117 -7.62 11.70 -14.65
CA ASN A 117 -7.24 10.67 -15.57
C ASN A 117 -6.24 11.29 -16.57
N ALA A 118 -4.97 11.40 -16.15
CA ALA A 118 -3.87 11.81 -17.01
C ALA A 118 -3.68 10.71 -18.05
N GLY A 119 -4.47 10.78 -19.15
CA GLY A 119 -4.60 9.74 -20.16
C GLY A 119 -3.26 9.07 -20.47
N GLN A 120 -3.13 7.82 -20.02
CA GLN A 120 -2.13 6.87 -20.51
C GLN A 120 -2.69 6.14 -21.73
#